data_AF-T1AWW9-F1
#
_entry.id   AF-T1AWW9-F1
#
_cell.length_a   1.000
_cell.length_b   1.000
_cell.length_c   1.000
_cell.angle_alpha   90.00
_cell.angle_beta   90.00
_cell.angle_gamma   90.00
#
_symmetry.space_group_name_H-M   'P 1'
#
loop_
_entity.id
_entity.type
_entity.pdbx_description
1 polymer ?
#
loop_
_entity_poly.entity_id
_entity_poly.type
_entity_poly.pdbx_seq_one_letter_code
_entity_poly.pdbx_strand_id
1 'polypeptide(L)' 'MVPMARVMATGVFDLLHAGHLYYLSQSKKLGDELVVVV' A
#
# COMPACT_ATOMS: atom_id res chain seq x y z
N MET A 1 -21.43 -7.32 9.78
CA MET A 1 -20.75 -6.23 9.06
C MET A 1 -19.29 -6.28 9.45
N VAL A 2 -18.40 -6.67 8.53
CA VAL A 2 -16.95 -6.62 8.79
C VAL A 2 -16.53 -5.16 8.63
N PRO A 3 -15.82 -4.55 9.59
CA PRO A 3 -15.38 -3.16 9.48
C PRO A 3 -14.42 -3.02 8.29
N MET A 4 -14.61 -1.95 7.52
CA MET A 4 -13.75 -1.60 6.40
C MET A 4 -12.31 -1.37 6.89
N ALA A 5 -11.35 -2.11 6.36
CA ALA A 5 -9.94 -2.06 6.77
C ALA A 5 -9.15 -1.13 5.85
N ARG A 6 -8.48 -0.13 6.44
CA ARG A 6 -7.58 0.78 5.72
C ARG A 6 -6.13 0.40 6.00
N VAL A 7 -5.32 0.33 4.96
CA VAL A 7 -3.88 0.07 5.03
C VAL A 7 -3.14 1.36 4.68
N MET A 8 -2.12 1.69 5.47
CA MET A 8 -1.23 2.80 5.18
C MET A 8 0.15 2.26 4.81
N ALA A 9 0.69 2.73 3.70
CA ALA A 9 2.08 2.52 3.30
C ALA A 9 2.80 3.88 3.25
N THR A 10 4.08 3.89 3.59
CA THR A 10 4.91 5.10 3.55
C THR A 10 6.27 4.78 2.96
N GLY A 11 6.81 5.75 2.21
CA GLY A 11 8.12 5.65 1.60
C GLY A 11 8.38 6.83 0.67
N VAL A 12 9.65 7.10 0.39
CA VAL A 12 10.05 8.18 -0.52
C VAL A 12 9.64 7.88 -1.97
N PHE A 13 9.62 6.59 -2.34
CA PHE A 13 9.27 6.08 -3.68
C PHE A 13 9.99 6.79 -4.85
N ASP A 14 11.19 7.34 -4.61
CA ASP A 14 12.02 7.90 -5.68
C ASP A 14 12.47 6.77 -6.62
N LEU A 15 12.49 7.06 -7.92
CA LEU A 15 12.69 6.09 -9.01
C LEU A 15 11.89 4.80 -8.82
N LEU A 16 10.57 4.88 -9.06
CA LEU A 16 9.69 3.71 -8.98
C LEU A 16 10.23 2.51 -9.77
N HIS A 17 10.33 1.37 -9.09
CA HIS A 17 10.80 0.12 -9.65
C HIS A 17 9.92 -1.06 -9.17
N ALA A 18 10.14 -2.24 -9.75
CA ALA A 18 9.32 -3.43 -9.51
C ALA A 18 9.19 -3.78 -8.01
N GLY A 19 10.23 -3.55 -7.21
CA GLY A 19 10.17 -3.71 -5.75
C GLY A 19 9.10 -2.85 -5.06
N HIS A 20 8.96 -1.57 -5.44
CA HIS A 20 7.91 -0.69 -4.89
C HIS A 20 6.51 -1.16 -5.29
N LEU A 21 6.33 -1.57 -6.54
CA LEU A 21 5.05 -2.12 -7.01
C LEU A 21 4.68 -3.40 -6.28
N TYR A 22 5.65 -4.30 -6.08
CA TYR A 22 5.45 -5.53 -5.32
C TYR A 22 5.06 -5.24 -3.87
N TYR A 23 5.78 -4.32 -3.21
CA TYR A 23 5.46 -3.86 -1.86
C TYR A 23 4.04 -3.32 -1.74
N LEU A 24 3.65 -2.35 -2.58
CA LEU A 24 2.30 -1.76 -2.55
C LEU A 24 1.22 -2.80 -2.89
N SER A 25 1.49 -3.72 -3.82
CA SER A 25 0.58 -4.81 -4.15
C SER A 25 0.35 -5.76 -2.98
N GLN A 26 1.39 -6.10 -2.22
CA GLN A 26 1.22 -6.90 -1.01
C GLN A 26 0.47 -6.12 0.07
N SER A 27 0.81 -4.84 0.29
CA SER A 27 0.11 -3.99 1.26
C SER A 27 -1.39 -3.88 0.96
N LYS A 28 -1.77 -3.75 -0.32
CA LYS A 28 -3.18 -3.67 -0.73
C LYS A 28 -4.00 -4.91 -0.36
N LYS A 29 -3.39 -6.09 -0.26
CA LYS A 29 -4.09 -7.33 0.12
C LYS A 29 -4.51 -7.37 1.59
N LEU A 30 -3.98 -6.47 2.41
CA LEU A 30 -4.26 -6.42 3.85
C LEU A 30 -5.52 -5.61 4.19
N GLY A 31 -6.18 -4.98 3.22
CA GLY A 31 -7.41 -4.23 3.48
C GLY A 31 -8.13 -3.73 2.23
N ASP A 32 -9.26 -3.09 2.48
CA ASP A 32 -10.21 -2.60 1.49
C ASP A 32 -9.74 -1.32 0.80
N GLU A 33 -8.84 -0.57 1.43
CA GLU A 33 -8.25 0.68 0.92
C GLU A 33 -6.76 0.74 1.25
N LEU A 34 -5.94 1.21 0.31
CA LEU A 34 -4.52 1.47 0.52
C LEU A 34 -4.25 2.96 0.33
N VAL A 35 -3.77 3.63 1.38
CA VAL A 35 -3.31 5.01 1.35
C VAL A 35 -1.79 5.01 1.35
N VAL A 36 -1.19 5.72 0.39
CA VAL A 36 0.26 5.83 0.27
C VAL A 36 0.65 7.27 0.61
N VAL A 37 1.50 7.43 1.62
CA VAL A 37 2.07 8.72 2.02
C VAL A 37 3.52 8.78 1.56
N VAL A 38 3.83 9.79 0.74
CA VAL A 38 5.14 10.02 0.14
C VAL A 38 5.87 11.11 0.91
#